data_AF-A0A955A773-F1
#
_entry.id   AF-A0A955A773-F1
#
_cell.length_a   1.000
_cell.length_b   1.000
_cell.length_c   1.000
_cell.angle_alpha   90.00
_cell.angle_beta   90.00
_cell.angle_gamma   90.00
#
_symmetry.space_group_name_H-M   'P 1'
#
loop_
_entity.id
_entity.type
_entity.pdbx_description
1 polymer ?
#
loop_
_entity_poly.entity_id
_entity_poly.type
_entity_poly.pdbx_seq_one_letter_code
_entity_poly.pdbx_strand_id
1 'polypeptide(L)'
;IGDAQAAVPVDDRFHHPLATLYRANVLSALRQLDARDELRPRLLFDMVETVRVPVETLRDVDPNLDTLANLNTPADYFAALSRAGYRCADSIRAQLLQ
;
A
#
# COMPACT_ATOMS: atom_id res chain seq x y z
N ILE A 1 -5.92 -11.26 12.82
CA ILE A 1 -5.52 -12.05 11.63
C ILE A 1 -5.12 -13.45 12.05
N GLY A 2 -6.09 -14.28 12.48
CA GLY A 2 -5.83 -15.62 13.03
C GLY A 2 -4.68 -15.62 14.06
N ASP A 3 -3.68 -16.46 13.84
CA ASP A 3 -2.39 -16.45 14.53
C ASP A 3 -1.27 -15.76 13.72
N ALA A 4 -1.50 -15.56 12.42
CA ALA A 4 -0.56 -14.91 11.51
C ALA A 4 -0.16 -13.49 11.95
N GLN A 5 1.05 -13.10 11.60
CA GLN A 5 1.67 -11.84 12.01
C GLN A 5 1.43 -10.69 11.03
N ALA A 6 1.16 -11.01 9.77
CA ALA A 6 0.79 -10.04 8.75
C ALA A 6 -0.40 -10.54 7.92
N ALA A 7 -1.22 -9.61 7.43
CA ALA A 7 -2.13 -9.86 6.33
C ALA A 7 -1.99 -8.76 5.29
N VAL A 8 -1.51 -9.14 4.11
CA VAL A 8 -1.13 -8.22 3.03
C VAL A 8 -2.10 -8.39 1.87
N PRO A 9 -2.70 -7.29 1.37
CA PRO A 9 -3.41 -7.31 0.10
C PRO A 9 -2.44 -7.67 -1.03
N VAL A 10 -2.85 -8.58 -1.90
CA VAL A 10 -2.09 -8.99 -3.08
C VAL A 10 -2.98 -8.96 -4.31
N ASP A 11 -2.45 -8.35 -5.38
CA ASP A 11 -2.95 -8.57 -6.74
C ASP A 11 -2.08 -9.64 -7.43
N ASP A 12 -2.36 -9.94 -8.70
CA ASP A 12 -1.63 -10.95 -9.47
C ASP A 12 -0.11 -10.68 -9.58
N ARG A 13 0.37 -9.47 -9.30
CA ARG A 13 1.74 -9.02 -9.55
C ARG A 13 2.44 -8.47 -8.31
N PHE A 14 1.72 -7.84 -7.39
CA PHE A 14 2.28 -7.03 -6.32
C PHE A 14 1.65 -7.31 -4.97
N HIS A 15 2.48 -7.15 -3.94
CA HIS A 15 2.00 -7.01 -2.56
C HIS A 15 1.77 -5.52 -2.32
N HIS A 16 0.84 -5.17 -1.44
CA HIS A 16 0.64 -3.79 -0.97
C HIS A 16 1.15 -3.60 0.48
N PRO A 17 2.47 -3.55 0.73
CA PRO A 17 3.04 -3.49 2.09
C PRO A 17 2.55 -2.33 2.95
N LEU A 18 2.22 -1.18 2.33
CA LEU A 18 1.74 0.01 3.03
C LEU A 18 0.25 -0.08 3.39
N ALA A 19 -0.47 -1.05 2.84
CA ALA A 19 -1.86 -1.37 3.15
C ALA A 19 -2.00 -2.71 3.91
N THR A 20 -0.92 -3.16 4.54
CA THR A 20 -0.87 -4.43 5.29
C THR A 20 -1.26 -4.22 6.75
N LEU A 21 -2.03 -5.16 7.30
CA LEU A 21 -2.21 -5.26 8.74
C LEU A 21 -1.03 -6.01 9.36
N TYR A 22 -0.37 -5.40 10.34
CA TYR A 22 0.76 -5.99 11.07
C TYR A 22 0.44 -6.22 12.54
N ARG A 23 0.94 -7.31 13.11
CA ARG A 23 1.10 -7.45 14.56
C ARG A 23 2.40 -6.79 15.00
N ALA A 24 2.41 -6.25 16.21
CA ALA A 24 3.60 -5.60 16.77
C ALA A 24 4.83 -6.53 16.85
N ASN A 25 4.62 -7.85 16.99
CA ASN A 25 5.72 -8.81 17.07
C ASN A 25 6.52 -8.99 15.77
N VAL A 26 6.07 -8.44 14.62
CA VAL A 26 6.89 -8.38 13.39
C VAL A 26 8.13 -7.50 13.56
N LEU A 27 8.18 -6.65 14.58
CA LEU A 27 9.30 -5.75 14.85
C LEU A 27 10.64 -6.49 14.97
N SER A 28 10.65 -7.71 15.51
CA SER A 28 11.88 -8.51 15.60
C SER A 28 12.44 -8.88 14.21
N ALA A 29 11.58 -9.28 13.27
CA ALA A 29 11.99 -9.57 11.90
C ALA A 29 12.38 -8.29 11.14
N LEU A 30 11.64 -7.19 11.34
CA LEU A 30 12.01 -5.89 10.78
C LEU A 30 13.40 -5.42 11.22
N ARG A 31 13.75 -5.59 12.49
CA ARG A 31 15.09 -5.23 13.00
C ARG A 31 16.21 -6.07 12.39
N GLN A 32 15.94 -7.31 12.00
CA GLN A 32 16.91 -8.15 11.30
C GLN A 32 17.12 -7.69 9.85
N LEU A 33 16.07 -7.19 9.17
CA LEU A 33 16.19 -6.57 7.84
C LEU A 33 16.98 -5.26 7.91
N ASP A 34 16.63 -4.41 8.88
CA ASP A 34 17.30 -3.12 9.17
C ASP A 34 18.81 -3.33 9.43
N ALA A 35 19.18 -4.34 10.23
CA ALA A 35 20.58 -4.70 10.50
C ALA A 35 21.37 -5.18 9.27
N ARG A 36 20.69 -5.53 8.18
CA ARG A 36 21.28 -5.95 6.90
C ARG A 36 21.17 -4.87 5.81
N ASP A 37 20.71 -3.67 6.18
CA ASP A 37 20.41 -2.57 5.25
C ASP A 37 19.39 -2.97 4.15
N GLU A 38 18.50 -3.92 4.48
CA GLU A 38 17.48 -4.42 3.55
C GLU A 38 16.17 -3.63 3.73
N LEU A 39 16.02 -2.57 2.92
CA LEU A 39 14.86 -1.68 3.00
C LEU A 39 13.63 -2.15 2.20
N ARG A 40 13.67 -3.35 1.62
CA ARG A 40 12.58 -3.89 0.80
C ARG A 40 11.50 -4.51 1.69
N PRO A 41 10.33 -3.87 1.90
CA PRO A 41 9.36 -4.33 2.89
C PRO A 41 8.75 -5.70 2.56
N ARG A 42 8.74 -6.08 1.28
CA ARG A 42 8.30 -7.40 0.82
C ARG A 42 9.06 -8.56 1.48
N LEU A 43 10.35 -8.37 1.78
CA LEU A 43 11.18 -9.41 2.40
C LEU A 43 10.66 -9.84 3.78
N LEU A 44 9.93 -8.95 4.47
CA LEU A 44 9.31 -9.27 5.74
C LEU A 44 8.33 -10.44 5.62
N PHE A 45 7.60 -10.55 4.50
CA PHE A 45 6.55 -11.56 4.32
C PHE A 45 7.11 -12.98 4.17
N ASP A 46 8.41 -13.11 3.88
CA ASP A 46 9.09 -14.41 3.83
C ASP A 46 9.68 -14.80 5.20
N MET A 47 9.75 -13.86 6.15
CA MET A 47 10.31 -14.05 7.49
C MET A 47 9.27 -14.29 8.57
N VAL A 48 8.00 -13.95 8.32
CA VAL A 48 6.90 -14.06 9.28
C VAL A 48 5.70 -14.75 8.65
N GLU A 49 4.88 -15.38 9.48
CA GLU A 49 3.63 -15.96 9.02
C GLU A 49 2.72 -14.86 8.46
N THR A 50 2.42 -14.96 7.17
CA THR A 50 1.73 -13.92 6.40
C THR A 50 0.55 -14.51 5.64
N VAL A 51 -0.64 -13.94 5.87
CA VAL A 51 -1.82 -14.20 5.06
C VAL A 51 -1.80 -13.29 3.84
N ARG A 52 -1.91 -13.88 2.65
CA ARG A 52 -2.06 -13.14 1.40
C ARG A 52 -3.54 -13.01 1.09
N VAL A 53 -4.04 -11.77 1.08
CA VAL A 53 -5.46 -11.46 0.87
C VAL A 53 -5.65 -11.02 -0.58
N PRO A 54 -6.35 -11.78 -1.44
CA PRO A 54 -6.59 -11.35 -2.82
C PRO A 54 -7.38 -10.03 -2.84
N VAL A 55 -6.91 -9.04 -3.59
CA VAL A 55 -7.58 -7.72 -3.67
C VAL A 55 -9.02 -7.82 -4.18
N GLU A 56 -9.33 -8.85 -4.96
CA GLU A 56 -10.71 -9.10 -5.43
C GLU A 56 -11.69 -9.29 -4.27
N THR A 57 -11.24 -9.81 -3.11
CA THR A 57 -12.09 -9.94 -1.91
C THR A 57 -12.40 -8.61 -1.24
N LEU A 58 -11.64 -7.55 -1.55
CA LEU A 58 -11.85 -6.21 -1.00
C LEU A 58 -12.90 -5.42 -1.78
N ARG A 59 -13.26 -5.85 -2.99
CA ARG A 59 -14.23 -5.15 -3.84
C ARG A 59 -15.63 -5.04 -3.25
N ASP A 60 -15.98 -5.93 -2.33
CA ASP A 60 -17.26 -5.88 -1.61
C ASP A 60 -17.41 -4.60 -0.78
N VAL A 61 -16.30 -4.00 -0.34
CA VAL A 61 -16.28 -2.78 0.48
C VAL A 61 -15.54 -1.61 -0.18
N ASP A 62 -14.66 -1.89 -1.15
CA ASP A 62 -13.96 -0.90 -1.98
C ASP A 62 -14.02 -1.35 -3.46
N PRO A 63 -15.15 -1.12 -4.16
CA PRO A 63 -15.39 -1.67 -5.50
C PRO A 63 -14.31 -1.32 -6.53
N ASN A 64 -13.73 -0.12 -6.41
CA ASN A 64 -12.73 0.41 -7.32
C ASN A 64 -11.29 0.20 -6.83
N LEU A 65 -11.10 -0.34 -5.62
CA LEU A 65 -9.81 -0.45 -4.95
C LEU A 65 -9.09 0.91 -4.81
N ASP A 66 -9.86 2.00 -4.66
CA ASP A 66 -9.32 3.36 -4.58
C ASP A 66 -8.40 3.52 -3.34
N THR A 67 -8.61 2.72 -2.29
CA THR A 67 -7.76 2.72 -1.09
C THR A 67 -6.35 2.16 -1.32
N LEU A 68 -6.14 1.41 -2.41
CA LEU A 68 -4.83 0.86 -2.80
C LEU A 68 -4.11 1.71 -3.85
N ALA A 69 -4.74 2.76 -4.37
CA ALA A 69 -4.17 3.62 -5.40
C ALA A 69 -3.00 4.45 -4.86
N ASN A 70 -1.82 4.28 -5.47
CA ASN A 70 -0.67 5.14 -5.17
C ASN A 70 -0.81 6.49 -5.87
N LEU A 71 -0.43 7.56 -5.16
CA LEU A 71 -0.34 8.92 -5.71
C LEU A 71 1.13 9.35 -5.79
N ASN A 72 1.87 8.77 -6.73
CA ASN A 72 3.31 8.98 -6.84
C ASN A 72 3.66 10.13 -7.78
N THR A 73 2.74 10.48 -8.68
CA THR A 73 2.92 11.54 -9.68
C THR A 73 1.85 12.63 -9.53
N PRO A 74 2.11 13.85 -10.03
CA PRO A 74 1.10 14.90 -10.14
C PRO A 74 -0.17 14.44 -10.88
N ALA A 75 -0.01 13.62 -11.93
CA ALA A 75 -1.12 13.08 -12.70
C ALA A 75 -2.02 12.19 -11.84
N ASP A 76 -1.44 11.34 -10.99
CA ASP A 76 -2.20 10.49 -10.06
C ASP A 76 -3.04 11.34 -9.10
N TYR A 77 -2.43 12.40 -8.55
CA TYR A 77 -3.12 13.33 -7.66
C TYR A 77 -4.30 14.03 -8.35
N PHE A 78 -4.12 14.54 -9.58
CA PHE A 78 -5.21 15.17 -10.32
C PHE A 78 -6.33 14.19 -10.66
N ALA A 79 -5.99 12.94 -11.00
CA ALA A 79 -6.98 11.89 -11.21
C ALA A 79 -7.77 11.59 -9.93
N ALA A 80 -7.09 11.51 -8.77
CA ALA A 80 -7.72 11.30 -7.48
C ALA A 80 -8.66 12.46 -7.09
N LEU A 81 -8.26 13.71 -7.31
CA LEU A 81 -9.12 14.87 -7.10
C LEU A 81 -10.39 14.78 -7.96
N SER A 82 -10.24 14.44 -9.24
CA SER A 82 -11.39 14.30 -10.15
C SER A 82 -12.34 13.19 -9.70
N ARG A 83 -11.83 12.04 -9.25
CA ARG A 83 -12.65 10.94 -8.72
C ARG A 83 -13.42 11.36 -7.46
N ALA A 84 -12.79 12.15 -6.59
CA ALA A 84 -13.39 12.67 -5.37
C ALA A 84 -14.30 13.90 -5.59
N GLY A 85 -14.51 14.34 -6.85
CA GLY A 85 -15.37 15.48 -7.17
C GLY A 85 -14.74 16.86 -6.94
N TYR A 86 -13.42 16.92 -6.73
CA TYR A 86 -12.68 18.16 -6.52
C TYR A 86 -11.98 18.65 -7.79
N ARG A 87 -11.69 19.95 -7.82
CA ARG A 87 -10.85 20.58 -8.85
C ARG A 87 -9.57 21.11 -8.22
N CYS A 88 -8.46 20.91 -8.92
CA CYS A 88 -7.20 21.57 -8.56
C CYS A 88 -7.21 22.99 -9.12
N ALA A 89 -6.82 23.97 -8.31
CA ALA A 89 -6.63 25.34 -8.79
C ALA A 89 -5.51 25.39 -9.84
N ASP A 90 -5.66 26.23 -10.86
CA ASP A 90 -4.72 26.31 -11.98
C ASP A 90 -3.30 26.68 -11.53
N SER A 91 -3.17 27.51 -10.49
CA SER A 91 -1.89 27.88 -9.88
C SER A 91 -1.15 26.68 -9.28
N ILE A 92 -1.85 25.81 -8.55
CA ILE A 92 -1.28 24.60 -7.95
C ILE A 92 -0.94 23.58 -9.04
N ARG A 93 -1.81 23.44 -10.04
CA ARG A 93 -1.55 22.57 -11.19
C ARG A 93 -0.29 22.98 -11.93
N ALA A 94 -0.08 24.28 -12.16
CA ALA A 94 1.12 24.81 -12.80
C ALA A 94 2.39 24.54 -11.98
N GLN A 95 2.31 24.63 -10.65
CA GLN A 95 3.46 24.36 -9.77
C GLN A 95 3.83 22.87 -9.74
N LEU A 96 2.85 21.97 -9.70
CA LEU A 96 3.09 20.53 -9.64
C LEU A 96 3.59 19.91 -10.96
N LEU A 97 3.51 20.64 -12.06
CA LEU A 97 3.96 20.17 -13.39
C LEU A 97 5.34 20.71 -13.81
N GLN A 98 6.00 21.49 -12.95
CA GLN A 98 7.38 21.96 -13.13
C GLN A 98 8.36 20.99 -12.49
#